data_AF-A0A6B9ITQ9-F1
#
_entry.id   AF-A0A6B9ITQ9-F1
#
_cell.length_a   1.000
_cell.length_b   1.000
_cell.length_c   1.000
_cell.angle_alpha   90.00
_cell.angle_beta   90.00
_cell.angle_gamma   90.00
#
_symmetry.space_group_name_H-M   'P 1'
#
loop_
_entity.id
_entity.type
_entity.pdbx_description
1 polymer ?
#
loop_
_entity_poly.entity_id
_entity_poly.type
_entity_poly.pdbx_seq_one_letter_code
_entity_poly.pdbx_strand_id
1 'polypeptide(L)'
;MILTTYLLLMITSTFTLYLASTPIILGVNILIMSLLLSAVFASFISSWFAFLVFLIYVGGMLVMFAYFLALTPNLQMTNSNNIMYSMISMITFSLLTFTMSIKVPAMSEFFQGSSLLYLKSTAPFLILLALILLFTMIIVVKLTTLSKGPLRPFMF
;
A
#
# COMPACT_ATOMS: atom_id res chain seq x y z
N MET A 1 3.87 -22.98 6.82
CA MET A 1 2.90 -23.20 5.73
C MET A 1 1.98 -22.02 5.50
N ILE A 2 1.26 -21.51 6.50
CA ILE A 2 0.38 -20.33 6.31
C ILE A 2 1.17 -19.08 5.87
N LEU A 3 2.34 -18.88 6.46
CA LEU A 3 3.19 -17.76 6.14
C LEU A 3 3.78 -17.81 4.74
N THR A 4 4.22 -19.00 4.34
CA THR A 4 4.71 -19.25 2.99
C THR A 4 3.59 -19.05 1.96
N THR A 5 2.34 -19.41 2.29
CA THR A 5 1.20 -19.12 1.41
C THR A 5 0.91 -17.63 1.28
N TYR A 6 1.01 -16.83 2.35
CA TYR A 6 0.85 -15.38 2.25
C TYR A 6 1.96 -14.71 1.44
N LEU A 7 3.23 -15.15 1.61
CA LEU A 7 4.33 -14.65 0.80
C LEU A 7 4.16 -14.97 -0.69
N LEU A 8 3.71 -16.19 -1.00
CA LEU A 8 3.42 -16.57 -2.39
C LEU A 8 2.28 -15.76 -2.99
N LEU A 9 1.21 -15.51 -2.22
CA LEU A 9 0.10 -14.65 -2.65
C LEU A 9 0.54 -13.21 -2.90
N MET A 10 1.47 -12.68 -2.09
CA MET A 10 2.05 -11.35 -2.33
C MET A 10 2.82 -11.30 -3.65
N ILE A 11 3.66 -12.30 -3.93
CA ILE A 11 4.43 -12.33 -5.18
C ILE A 11 3.49 -12.37 -6.39
N THR A 12 2.48 -13.23 -6.38
CA THR A 12 1.57 -13.36 -7.53
C THR A 12 0.72 -12.12 -7.77
N SER A 13 0.28 -11.46 -6.70
CA SER A 13 -0.46 -10.19 -6.81
C SER A 13 0.42 -9.03 -7.28
N THR A 14 1.75 -9.07 -7.14
CA THR A 14 2.59 -7.99 -7.71
C THR A 14 2.56 -8.00 -9.23
N PHE A 15 2.47 -9.18 -9.84
CA PHE A 15 2.34 -9.32 -11.29
C PHE A 15 0.99 -8.80 -11.81
N THR A 16 -0.07 -8.86 -11.00
CA THR A 16 -1.39 -8.34 -11.41
C THR A 16 -1.47 -6.81 -11.37
N LEU A 17 -0.59 -6.12 -10.62
CA LEU A 17 -0.52 -4.66 -10.59
C LEU A 17 -0.12 -4.06 -11.94
N TYR A 18 0.85 -4.67 -12.63
CA TYR A 18 1.32 -4.18 -13.93
C TYR A 18 0.22 -4.24 -15.02
N LEU A 19 -0.80 -5.07 -14.80
CA LEU A 19 -1.89 -5.31 -15.74
C LEU A 19 -3.13 -4.44 -15.46
N ALA A 20 -3.08 -3.58 -14.44
CA ALA A 20 -4.21 -2.71 -14.11
C ALA A 20 -4.35 -1.59 -15.15
N SER A 21 -5.44 -1.65 -15.93
CA SER A 21 -5.74 -0.70 -17.00
C SER A 21 -6.37 0.60 -16.50
N THR A 22 -7.15 0.54 -15.42
CA THR A 22 -7.80 1.71 -14.84
C THR A 22 -7.27 2.01 -13.44
N PRO A 23 -7.19 3.29 -13.06
CA PRO A 23 -6.74 3.71 -11.73
C PRO A 23 -7.61 3.16 -10.60
N ILE A 24 -8.91 2.90 -10.84
CA ILE A 24 -9.78 2.24 -9.87
C ILE A 24 -9.37 0.77 -9.67
N ILE A 25 -9.10 0.02 -10.75
CA ILE A 25 -8.61 -1.36 -10.65
C ILE A 25 -7.26 -1.38 -9.93
N LEU A 26 -6.39 -0.42 -10.22
CA LEU A 26 -5.13 -0.24 -9.52
C LEU A 26 -5.33 -0.01 -8.01
N GLY A 27 -6.28 0.85 -7.63
CA GLY A 27 -6.62 1.12 -6.23
C GLY A 27 -7.12 -0.12 -5.49
N VAL A 28 -8.00 -0.92 -6.12
CA VAL A 28 -8.48 -2.18 -5.55
C VAL A 28 -7.34 -3.19 -5.37
N ASN A 29 -6.45 -3.32 -6.36
CA ASN A 29 -5.28 -4.20 -6.25
C ASN A 29 -4.34 -3.79 -5.10
N ILE A 30 -4.12 -2.49 -4.89
CA ILE A 30 -3.29 -2.00 -3.78
C ILE A 30 -3.95 -2.27 -2.43
N LEU A 31 -5.28 -2.19 -2.31
CA LEU A 31 -5.99 -2.57 -1.08
C LEU A 31 -5.80 -4.05 -0.75
N ILE A 32 -5.95 -4.94 -1.73
CA ILE A 32 -5.72 -6.39 -1.56
C ILE A 32 -4.27 -6.65 -1.11
N MET A 33 -3.32 -5.95 -1.71
CA MET A 33 -1.91 -6.03 -1.34
C MET A 33 -1.64 -5.57 0.09
N SER A 34 -2.25 -4.47 0.52
CA SER A 34 -2.07 -3.97 1.89
C SER A 34 -2.62 -4.96 2.94
N LEU A 35 -3.73 -5.62 2.62
CA LEU A 35 -4.29 -6.68 3.46
C LEU A 35 -3.35 -7.89 3.55
N LEU A 36 -2.87 -8.39 2.43
CA LEU A 36 -1.91 -9.51 2.40
C LEU A 36 -0.61 -9.15 3.14
N LEU A 37 -0.09 -7.93 2.97
CA LEU A 37 1.09 -7.46 3.68
C LEU A 37 0.88 -7.42 5.20
N SER A 38 -0.29 -6.95 5.66
CA SER A 38 -0.63 -6.98 7.09
C SER A 38 -0.71 -8.41 7.63
N ALA A 39 -1.24 -9.36 6.86
CA ALA A 39 -1.29 -10.77 7.24
C ALA A 39 0.11 -11.39 7.36
N VAL A 40 1.04 -11.03 6.45
CA VAL A 40 2.46 -11.41 6.53
C VAL A 40 3.09 -10.86 7.82
N PHE A 41 2.91 -9.57 8.13
CA PHE A 41 3.49 -9.00 9.35
C PHE A 41 2.88 -9.55 10.65
N ALA A 42 1.59 -9.87 10.65
CA ALA A 42 0.91 -10.43 11.83
C ALA A 42 1.46 -11.81 12.19
N SER A 43 1.89 -12.57 11.18
CA SER A 43 2.40 -13.93 11.34
C SER A 43 3.93 -14.00 11.48
N PHE A 44 4.67 -12.99 11.02
CA PHE A 44 6.13 -12.90 11.17
C PHE A 44 6.61 -12.13 12.40
N ILE A 45 6.02 -10.97 12.70
CA ILE A 45 6.58 -10.00 13.67
C ILE A 45 5.67 -9.86 14.89
N SER A 46 4.58 -9.10 14.74
CA SER A 46 3.60 -8.88 15.80
C SER A 46 2.29 -8.39 15.18
N SER A 47 1.17 -8.78 15.79
CA SER A 47 -0.16 -8.33 15.39
C SER A 47 -0.33 -6.81 15.53
N TRP A 48 0.31 -6.19 16.53
CA TRP A 48 0.24 -4.75 16.75
C TRP A 48 0.91 -3.96 15.62
N PHE A 49 2.08 -4.40 15.15
CA PHE A 49 2.73 -3.79 13.99
C PHE A 49 1.92 -3.99 12.70
N ALA A 50 1.35 -5.18 12.51
CA ALA A 50 0.47 -5.46 11.37
C ALA A 50 -0.75 -4.52 11.32
N PHE A 51 -1.34 -4.23 12.48
CA PHE A 51 -2.46 -3.30 12.59
C PHE A 51 -2.07 -1.86 12.20
N LEU A 52 -0.90 -1.37 12.63
CA LEU A 52 -0.40 -0.05 12.24
C LEU A 52 -0.17 0.05 10.73
N VAL A 53 0.44 -0.97 10.12
CA VAL A 53 0.65 -1.04 8.67
C VAL A 53 -0.70 -1.02 7.94
N PHE A 54 -1.66 -1.83 8.38
CA PHE A 54 -2.99 -1.87 7.78
C PHE A 54 -3.68 -0.50 7.79
N LEU A 55 -3.68 0.19 8.92
CA LEU A 55 -4.32 1.50 9.03
C LEU A 55 -3.69 2.57 8.14
N ILE A 56 -2.36 2.64 8.10
CA ILE A 56 -1.66 3.68 7.33
C ILE A 56 -1.90 3.48 5.83
N TYR A 57 -1.80 2.23 5.35
CA TYR A 57 -1.99 1.94 3.93
C TYR A 57 -3.45 2.04 3.49
N VAL A 58 -4.39 1.44 4.22
CA VAL A 58 -5.82 1.53 3.85
C VAL A 58 -6.32 2.97 3.99
N GLY A 59 -5.95 3.67 5.07
CA GLY A 59 -6.31 5.07 5.29
C GLY A 59 -5.80 5.99 4.17
N GLY A 60 -4.53 5.86 3.78
CA GLY A 60 -3.94 6.67 2.70
C GLY A 60 -4.59 6.39 1.34
N MET A 61 -4.89 5.12 1.04
CA MET A 61 -5.52 4.74 -0.23
C MET A 61 -6.96 5.25 -0.37
N LEU A 62 -7.72 5.36 0.72
CA LEU A 62 -9.07 5.93 0.71
C LEU A 62 -9.07 7.42 0.31
N VAL A 63 -8.08 8.20 0.77
CA VAL A 63 -7.96 9.62 0.41
C VAL A 63 -7.67 9.78 -1.09
N MET A 64 -6.76 8.98 -1.64
CA MET A 64 -6.46 8.97 -3.07
C MET A 64 -7.67 8.55 -3.91
N PHE A 65 -8.46 7.58 -3.44
CA PHE A 65 -9.68 7.15 -4.11
C PHE A 65 -10.75 8.25 -4.15
N ALA A 66 -10.96 8.96 -3.03
CA ALA A 66 -11.88 10.09 -2.98
C ALA A 66 -11.47 11.21 -3.97
N TYR A 67 -10.17 11.50 -4.04
CA TYR A 67 -9.64 12.49 -4.99
C TYR A 67 -9.88 12.07 -6.45
N PHE A 68 -9.70 10.79 -6.77
CA PHE A 68 -9.93 10.26 -8.10
C PHE A 68 -11.41 10.36 -8.53
N LEU A 69 -12.33 9.95 -7.65
CA LEU A 69 -13.77 10.07 -7.89
C LEU A 69 -14.22 11.51 -8.17
N ALA A 70 -13.56 12.50 -7.55
CA ALA A 70 -13.89 13.91 -7.74
C ALA A 70 -13.38 14.48 -9.08
N LEU A 71 -12.28 13.95 -9.63
CA LEU A 71 -11.62 14.54 -10.78
C LEU A 71 -11.95 13.89 -12.12
N THR A 72 -12.13 12.57 -12.16
CA THR A 72 -12.46 11.91 -13.42
C THR A 72 -13.97 11.81 -13.58
N PRO A 73 -14.54 12.19 -14.74
CA PRO A 73 -15.93 11.84 -15.05
C PRO A 73 -16.06 10.32 -14.98
N ASN A 74 -17.22 9.80 -14.55
CA ASN A 74 -17.50 8.36 -14.39
C ASN A 74 -17.10 7.57 -15.65
N LEU A 75 -15.84 7.14 -15.71
CA LEU A 75 -15.32 6.30 -16.79
C LEU A 75 -15.97 4.94 -16.61
N GLN A 76 -16.85 4.59 -17.54
CA GLN A 76 -17.42 3.25 -17.59
C GLN A 76 -16.26 2.26 -17.71
N MET A 77 -16.21 1.30 -16.79
CA MET A 77 -15.24 0.23 -16.82
C MET A 77 -15.44 -0.56 -18.11
N THR A 78 -14.55 -0.36 -19.08
CA THR A 78 -14.46 -1.24 -20.23
C THR A 78 -13.94 -2.57 -19.70
N ASN A 79 -14.74 -3.63 -19.84
CA ASN A 79 -14.41 -4.95 -19.37
C ASN A 79 -13.26 -5.49 -20.24
N SER A 80 -12.01 -5.11 -19.93
CA SER A 80 -10.85 -5.70 -20.57
C SER A 80 -10.83 -7.19 -20.24
N ASN A 81 -10.28 -7.99 -21.14
CA ASN A 81 -10.27 -9.46 -21.08
C ASN A 81 -9.33 -9.97 -19.96
N ASN A 82 -9.61 -9.58 -18.71
CA ASN A 82 -8.81 -9.84 -17.51
C ASN A 82 -8.87 -11.31 -17.08
N ILE A 83 -9.77 -12.09 -17.67
CA ILE A 83 -9.93 -13.52 -17.41
C ILE A 83 -8.65 -14.29 -17.77
N MET A 84 -8.06 -14.02 -18.95
CA MET A 84 -6.84 -14.71 -19.37
C MET A 84 -5.67 -14.43 -18.41
N TYR A 85 -5.54 -13.18 -17.96
CA TYR A 85 -4.51 -12.80 -17.00
C TYR A 85 -4.75 -13.41 -15.62
N SER A 86 -6.00 -13.48 -15.16
CA SER A 86 -6.35 -14.16 -13.91
C SER A 86 -5.98 -15.65 -13.96
N MET A 87 -6.18 -16.32 -15.10
CA MET A 87 -5.79 -17.73 -15.28
C MET A 87 -4.27 -17.92 -15.21
N ILE A 88 -3.49 -17.04 -15.85
CA ILE A 88 -2.03 -17.09 -15.78
C ILE A 88 -1.55 -16.87 -14.33
N SER A 89 -2.16 -15.95 -13.60
CA SER A 89 -1.83 -15.71 -12.18
C SER A 89 -2.13 -16.92 -11.29
N MET A 90 -3.21 -17.66 -11.57
CA MET A 90 -3.55 -18.88 -10.83
C MET A 90 -2.61 -20.05 -11.13
N ILE A 91 -2.22 -20.21 -12.41
CA ILE A 91 -1.26 -21.25 -12.82
C ILE A 91 0.12 -20.99 -12.22
N THR A 92 0.58 -19.73 -12.24
CA THR A 92 1.86 -19.36 -11.62
C THR A 92 1.83 -19.58 -10.11
N PHE A 93 0.72 -19.26 -9.43
CA PHE A 93 0.55 -19.56 -8.02
C PHE A 93 0.66 -21.05 -7.71
N SER A 94 -0.08 -21.90 -8.45
CA SER A 94 -0.08 -23.34 -8.21
C SER A 94 1.30 -23.97 -8.43
N LEU A 95 2.00 -23.59 -9.50
CA LEU A 95 3.36 -24.04 -9.77
C LEU A 95 4.35 -23.63 -8.66
N LEU A 96 4.25 -22.40 -8.16
CA LEU A 96 5.11 -21.92 -7.09
C LEU A 96 4.83 -22.65 -5.77
N THR A 97 3.56 -22.94 -5.45
CA THR A 97 3.23 -23.69 -4.22
C THR A 97 3.78 -25.12 -4.22
N PHE A 98 3.86 -25.76 -5.38
CA PHE A 98 4.37 -27.13 -5.49
C PHE A 98 5.89 -27.20 -5.41
N THR A 99 6.58 -26.17 -5.92
CA THR A 99 8.05 -26.15 -6.04
C THR A 99 8.75 -25.61 -4.79
N MET A 100 8.11 -24.72 -4.04
CA MET A 100 8.76 -23.99 -2.96
C MET A 100 8.61 -24.67 -1.60
N SER A 101 9.66 -25.37 -1.17
CA SER A 101 9.84 -25.79 0.22
C SER A 101 10.58 -24.73 1.04
N ILE A 102 9.94 -23.56 1.23
CA ILE A 102 10.54 -22.48 2.01
C ILE A 102 10.52 -22.86 3.49
N LYS A 103 11.71 -23.11 4.07
CA LYS A 103 11.88 -23.23 5.52
C LYS A 103 11.81 -21.84 6.13
N VAL A 104 10.78 -21.58 6.92
CA VAL A 104 10.66 -20.34 7.68
C VAL A 104 11.67 -20.38 8.83
N PRO A 105 12.57 -19.38 8.97
CA PRO A 105 13.45 -19.31 10.12
C PRO A 105 12.62 -19.17 11.40
N ALA A 106 13.02 -19.88 12.46
CA ALA A 106 12.40 -19.73 13.77
C ALA A 106 12.59 -18.29 14.25
N MET A 107 11.49 -17.58 14.46
CA MET A 107 11.52 -16.20 14.92
C MET A 107 11.92 -16.19 16.39
N SER A 108 13.04 -15.54 16.70
CA SER A 108 13.29 -15.04 18.05
C SER A 108 12.25 -13.96 18.35
N GLU A 109 11.61 -14.01 19.52
CA GLU A 109 10.64 -13.01 19.95
C GLU A 109 11.22 -11.60 19.76
N PHE A 110 10.69 -10.87 18.76
CA PHE A 110 10.98 -9.46 18.62
C PHE A 110 10.27 -8.74 19.75
N PHE A 111 11.01 -8.46 20.82
CA PHE A 111 10.52 -7.61 21.90
C PHE A 111 10.06 -6.27 21.32
N GLN A 112 8.84 -5.91 21.68
CA GLN A 112 8.07 -4.79 21.16
C GLN A 112 8.85 -3.48 21.35
N GLY A 113 9.50 -3.01 20.29
CA GLY A 113 10.46 -1.90 20.28
C GLY A 113 9.88 -0.49 20.39
N SER A 114 8.74 -0.31 21.08
CA SER A 114 8.16 1.03 21.29
C SER A 114 9.04 1.90 22.20
N SER A 115 9.75 1.29 23.15
CA SER A 115 10.68 1.99 24.06
C SER A 115 12.01 2.37 23.41
N LEU A 116 12.42 1.68 22.35
CA LEU A 116 13.69 1.89 21.66
C LEU A 116 13.78 3.26 20.96
N LEU A 117 12.64 3.81 20.53
CA LEU A 117 12.59 5.12 19.88
C LEU A 117 12.78 6.29 20.87
N TYR A 118 12.41 6.10 22.14
CA TYR A 118 12.49 7.13 23.17
C TYR A 118 13.83 7.12 23.94
N LEU A 119 14.78 6.28 23.53
CA LEU A 119 16.12 6.28 24.13
C LEU A 119 16.86 7.57 23.74
N LYS A 120 17.72 8.06 24.64
CA LYS A 120 18.52 9.28 24.40
C LYS A 120 19.39 9.19 23.14
N SER A 121 19.84 7.98 22.77
CA SER A 121 20.64 7.73 21.57
C SER A 121 19.83 7.83 20.27
N THR A 122 18.55 7.47 20.29
CA THR A 122 17.66 7.44 19.11
C THR A 122 16.75 8.67 19.03
N ALA A 123 16.66 9.47 20.09
CA ALA A 123 15.90 10.72 20.14
C ALA A 123 16.14 11.69 18.96
N PRO A 124 17.36 11.87 18.41
CA PRO A 124 17.56 12.71 17.23
C PRO A 124 16.75 12.24 16.00
N PHE A 125 16.56 10.94 15.82
CA PHE A 125 15.73 10.41 14.73
C PHE A 125 14.25 10.78 14.89
N LEU A 126 13.75 10.81 16.13
CA LEU A 126 12.38 11.20 16.43
C LEU A 126 12.14 12.69 16.09
N ILE A 127 13.09 13.55 16.43
CA ILE A 127 13.07 14.98 16.07
C ILE A 127 13.09 15.14 14.55
N LEU A 128 13.92 14.38 13.85
CA LEU A 128 14.01 14.42 12.39
C LEU A 128 12.69 14.01 11.71
N LEU A 129 12.04 12.93 12.17
CA LEU A 129 10.73 12.50 11.66
C LEU A 129 9.65 13.57 11.87
N ALA A 130 9.63 14.22 13.04
CA ALA A 130 8.70 15.31 13.33
C ALA A 130 8.92 16.52 12.40
N LEU A 131 10.19 16.88 12.13
CA LEU A 131 10.52 17.96 11.19
C LEU A 131 10.09 17.62 9.76
N ILE A 132 10.21 16.37 9.33
CA ILE A 132 9.72 15.93 8.01
C ILE A 132 8.20 16.12 7.90
N LEU A 133 7.43 15.67 8.90
CA LEU A 133 5.98 15.84 8.91
C LEU A 133 5.54 17.31 8.95
N LEU A 134 6.28 18.15 9.69
CA LEU A 134 6.03 19.60 9.72
C LEU A 134 6.33 20.22 8.34
N PHE A 135 7.45 19.85 7.73
CA PHE A 135 7.85 20.35 6.42
C PHE A 135 6.85 19.96 5.32
N THR A 136 6.36 18.71 5.31
CA THR A 136 5.35 18.27 4.34
C THR A 136 4.05 19.06 4.49
N MET A 137 3.61 19.36 5.71
CA MET A 137 2.43 20.21 5.92
C MET A 137 2.62 21.64 5.41
N ILE A 138 3.80 22.25 5.61
CA ILE A 138 4.09 23.58 5.05
C ILE A 138 4.04 23.56 3.51
N ILE A 139 4.61 22.52 2.89
CA ILE A 139 4.56 22.34 1.43
C ILE A 139 3.11 22.22 0.97
N VAL A 140 2.30 21.37 1.61
CA VAL A 140 0.89 21.18 1.25
C VAL A 140 0.12 22.51 1.33
N VAL A 141 0.31 23.31 2.38
CA VAL A 141 -0.32 24.64 2.48
C VAL A 141 0.10 25.53 1.30
N LYS A 142 1.40 25.61 0.97
CA LYS A 142 1.87 26.41 -0.18
C LYS A 142 1.39 25.89 -1.53
N LEU A 143 1.20 24.58 -1.70
CA LEU A 143 0.65 24.00 -2.93
C LEU A 143 -0.86 24.24 -3.06
N THR A 144 -1.59 24.26 -1.95
CA THR A 144 -3.04 24.50 -1.92
C THR A 144 -3.42 25.98 -1.99
N THR A 145 -2.47 26.92 -1.81
CA THR A 145 -2.75 28.34 -2.10
C THR A 145 -2.93 28.55 -3.60
N LEU A 146 -4.18 28.50 -4.04
CA LEU A 146 -4.60 28.83 -5.40
C LEU A 146 -4.18 30.27 -5.75
N SER A 147 -3.62 30.46 -6.94
CA SER A 147 -3.54 31.79 -7.53
C SER A 147 -4.97 32.28 -7.78
N LYS A 148 -5.27 33.51 -7.34
CA LYS A 148 -6.61 34.13 -7.39
C LYS A 148 -6.99 34.53 -8.82
N GLY A 149 -7.05 33.58 -9.75
CA GLY A 149 -7.50 33.77 -11.12
C GLY A 149 -8.75 32.92 -11.40
N PRO A 150 -9.66 33.37 -12.27
CA PRO A 150 -10.76 32.53 -12.72
C PRO A 150 -10.19 31.30 -13.46
N LEU A 151 -10.63 30.11 -13.07
CA LEU A 151 -10.25 28.83 -13.70
C LEU A 151 -10.69 28.74 -15.18
N ARG A 152 -11.52 29.68 -15.63
CA ARG A 152 -12.00 29.79 -17.01
C ARG A 152 -11.43 31.08 -17.62
N PRO A 153 -10.62 31.02 -18.68
CA PRO A 153 -10.31 32.22 -19.43
C PRO A 153 -11.61 32.73 -20.08
N PHE A 154 -12.02 33.94 -19.74
CA PHE A 154 -13.00 34.67 -20.54
C PHE A 154 -12.27 35.08 -21.82
N MET A 155 -12.50 34.35 -22.92
CA MET A 155 -12.18 34.86 -24.25
C MET A 155 -13.17 35.99 -24.53
N PHE A 156 -12.68 37.22 -24.58
CA PHE A 156 -13.32 38.31 -25.30
C PHE A 156 -12.95 38.22 -26.78
#